data_AF-A0A4Z0V521-F1
#
_entry.id   AF-A0A4Z0V521-F1
#
_cell.length_a   1.000
_cell.length_b   1.000
_cell.length_c   1.000
_cell.angle_alpha   90.00
_cell.angle_beta   90.00
_cell.angle_gamma   90.00
#
_symmetry.space_group_name_H-M   'P 1'
#
loop_
_entity.id
_entity.type
_entity.pdbx_description
1 polymer ?
#
loop_
_entity_poly.entity_id
_entity_poly.type
_entity_poly.pdbx_seq_one_letter_code
_entity_poly.pdbx_strand_id
1 'polypeptide(L)'
;MSTPNFDQLLEAGCHFGHMKRKWNPAMAPYIFMERNGIHIIDLYKTQAKLEEAANVLRNFAKSGKKILFVATKKQAKEIIAEKAQSIGMPYVIERWPGGMLTNFPTIRKAVKKMASIDKMTKDGTFDNLSKREKLQITRQRAKLEKNLGSIADLNRLPSALFVVDVAKEHIAVAEANRLGIPVFAIVDTNSNPNDVDYIIPANDDASKSIDLILSTVCEAINEGLAERKVEKADEKAASENGEAAARREGSRRRVNRRADSAEAPASEETAEAPVAEVAE
;
A
#
# COMPACT_ATOMS: atom_id res chain seq x y z
N MET A 1 -8.79 -2.50 16.75
CA MET A 1 -7.50 -1.94 17.19
C MET A 1 -7.21 -2.30 18.64
N SER A 2 -6.30 -3.26 18.83
CA SER A 2 -5.70 -3.48 20.14
C SER A 2 -4.32 -2.85 20.13
N THR A 3 -4.23 -1.55 20.37
CA THR A 3 -2.94 -0.90 20.65
C THR A 3 -2.30 -1.65 21.83
N PRO A 4 -1.03 -2.08 21.74
CA PRO A 4 -0.42 -2.87 22.78
C PRO A 4 -0.40 -2.07 24.08
N ASN A 5 -0.64 -2.77 25.19
CA ASN A 5 -0.58 -2.16 26.51
C ASN A 5 0.88 -1.95 26.95
N PHE A 6 1.07 -1.18 28.01
CA PHE A 6 2.40 -0.87 28.54
C PHE A 6 3.20 -2.16 28.86
N ASP A 7 2.54 -3.14 29.48
CA ASP A 7 3.17 -4.40 29.89
C ASP A 7 3.64 -5.24 28.69
N GLN A 8 2.86 -5.29 27.61
CA GLN A 8 3.24 -5.95 26.36
C GLN A 8 4.46 -5.29 25.72
N LEU A 9 4.49 -3.95 25.67
CA LEU A 9 5.65 -3.20 25.17
C LEU A 9 6.90 -3.40 26.04
N LEU A 10 6.70 -3.52 27.36
CA LEU A 10 7.77 -3.78 28.32
C LEU A 10 8.35 -5.20 28.12
N GLU A 11 7.48 -6.21 28.05
CA GLU A 11 7.85 -7.62 27.88
C GLU A 11 8.52 -7.90 26.52
N ALA A 12 8.05 -7.23 25.46
CA ALA A 12 8.65 -7.30 24.13
C ALA A 12 10.02 -6.61 24.04
N GLY A 13 10.41 -5.83 25.06
CA GLY A 13 11.70 -5.14 25.12
C GLY A 13 11.76 -3.89 24.24
N CYS A 14 10.61 -3.24 23.95
CA CYS A 14 10.54 -2.03 23.14
C CYS A 14 11.23 -0.82 23.77
N HIS A 15 11.38 -0.82 25.10
CA HIS A 15 11.93 0.28 25.89
C HIS A 15 13.46 0.38 25.86
N PHE A 16 14.17 -0.66 25.41
CA PHE A 16 15.62 -0.63 25.35
C PHE A 16 16.10 0.16 24.15
N GLY A 17 16.86 1.23 24.40
CA GLY A 17 17.59 1.94 23.36
C GLY A 17 19.06 1.51 23.27
N HIS A 18 19.86 2.37 22.65
CA HIS A 18 21.30 2.19 22.48
C HIS A 18 22.11 2.81 23.64
N MET A 19 23.42 2.55 23.61
CA MET A 19 24.38 3.15 24.53
C MET A 19 24.44 4.68 24.38
N LYS A 20 24.66 5.39 25.49
CA LYS A 20 24.77 6.87 25.54
C LYS A 20 25.69 7.47 24.47
N ARG A 21 26.82 6.83 24.16
CA ARG A 21 27.76 7.34 23.16
C ARG A 21 27.23 7.33 21.70
N LYS A 22 26.17 6.57 21.42
CA LYS A 22 25.61 6.39 20.07
C LYS A 22 24.31 7.15 19.86
N TRP A 23 23.80 7.82 20.90
CA TRP A 23 22.49 8.46 20.82
C TRP A 23 22.50 9.70 19.94
N ASN A 24 21.33 10.03 19.40
CA ASN A 24 21.05 11.26 18.69
C ASN A 24 20.37 12.25 19.65
N PRO A 25 20.90 13.47 19.85
CA PRO A 25 20.29 14.47 20.73
C PRO A 25 18.83 14.82 20.40
N ALA A 26 18.42 14.71 19.13
CA ALA A 26 17.04 14.96 18.71
C ALA A 26 16.05 13.91 19.28
N MET A 27 16.53 12.76 19.74
CA MET A 27 15.70 11.76 20.44
C MET A 27 15.46 12.07 21.92
N ALA A 28 16.04 13.14 22.47
CA ALA A 28 15.85 13.53 23.87
C ALA A 28 14.39 13.59 24.34
N PRO A 29 13.41 14.08 23.55
CA PRO A 29 12.01 14.10 23.96
C PRO A 29 11.39 12.71 24.15
N TYR A 30 11.94 11.66 23.53
CA TYR A 30 11.41 10.29 23.58
C TYR A 30 12.14 9.39 24.58
N ILE A 31 13.27 9.85 25.13
CA ILE A 31 14.05 9.12 26.12
C ILE A 31 13.52 9.45 27.51
N PHE A 32 13.20 8.42 28.29
CA PHE A 32 12.74 8.55 29.67
C PHE A 32 13.90 8.75 30.64
N MET A 33 14.89 7.85 30.60
CA MET A 33 16.06 7.91 31.49
C MET A 33 17.25 7.13 30.92
N GLU A 34 18.39 7.18 31.62
CA GLU A 34 19.57 6.34 31.34
C GLU A 34 19.77 5.39 32.52
N ARG A 35 19.98 4.09 32.24
CA ARG A 35 20.32 3.08 33.25
C ARG A 35 21.46 2.22 32.74
N ASN A 36 22.52 2.07 33.53
CA ASN A 36 23.70 1.28 33.17
C ASN A 36 24.31 1.65 31.81
N GLY A 37 24.27 2.93 31.42
CA GLY A 37 24.82 3.43 30.16
C GLY A 37 23.94 3.17 28.92
N ILE A 38 22.73 2.64 29.09
CA ILE A 38 21.73 2.40 28.04
C ILE A 38 20.57 3.39 28.23
N HIS A 39 20.13 4.00 27.14
CA HIS A 39 18.93 4.84 27.16
C HIS A 39 17.66 3.99 27.22
N ILE A 40 16.72 4.40 28.06
CA ILE A 40 15.40 3.80 28.16
C ILE A 40 14.41 4.72 27.47
N ILE A 41 13.67 4.19 26.50
CA ILE A 41 12.64 4.88 25.74
C ILE A 41 11.35 4.93 26.57
N ASP A 42 10.65 6.06 26.48
CA ASP A 42 9.36 6.27 27.13
C ASP A 42 8.23 5.52 26.40
N LEU A 43 7.79 4.41 26.99
CA LEU A 43 6.77 3.54 26.40
C LEU A 43 5.39 4.19 26.27
N TYR A 44 5.05 5.19 27.09
CA TYR A 44 3.79 5.91 26.92
C TYR A 44 3.79 6.72 25.63
N LYS A 45 4.94 7.31 25.29
CA LYS A 45 5.13 7.98 23.99
C LYS A 45 5.13 6.98 22.85
N THR A 46 5.76 5.82 23.03
CA THR A 46 5.69 4.72 22.05
C THR A 46 4.25 4.32 21.75
N GLN A 47 3.44 4.11 22.79
CA GLN A 47 2.05 3.70 22.66
C GLN A 47 1.22 4.76 21.91
N ALA A 48 1.29 6.02 22.33
CA ALA A 48 0.55 7.12 21.71
C ALA A 48 0.94 7.31 20.23
N LYS A 49 2.23 7.24 19.93
CA LYS A 49 2.74 7.41 18.56
C LYS A 49 2.46 6.20 17.67
N LEU A 50 2.49 4.99 18.22
CA LEU A 50 2.10 3.77 17.52
C LEU A 50 0.62 3.83 17.12
N GLU A 51 -0.25 4.30 18.02
CA GLU A 51 -1.67 4.48 17.73
C GLU A 51 -1.89 5.54 16.64
N GLU A 52 -1.21 6.69 16.72
CA GLU A 52 -1.24 7.73 15.68
C GLU A 52 -0.83 7.16 14.31
N ALA A 53 0.30 6.46 14.25
CA ALA A 53 0.79 5.83 13.02
C ALA A 53 -0.18 4.77 12.48
N ALA A 54 -0.70 3.89 13.34
CA ALA A 54 -1.64 2.83 12.97
C ALA A 54 -2.94 3.39 12.38
N ASN A 55 -3.49 4.45 12.99
CA ASN A 55 -4.69 5.13 12.51
C ASN A 55 -4.49 5.71 11.10
N VAL A 56 -3.35 6.36 10.86
CA VAL A 56 -3.05 6.93 9.55
C VAL A 56 -2.86 5.82 8.52
N LEU A 57 -2.11 4.75 8.85
CA LEU A 57 -1.88 3.63 7.94
C LEU A 57 -3.18 2.87 7.59
N ARG A 58 -4.11 2.74 8.54
CA ARG A 58 -5.47 2.23 8.29
C ARG A 58 -6.19 3.07 7.24
N ASN A 59 -6.13 4.39 7.33
CA ASN A 59 -6.74 5.30 6.36
C ASN A 59 -6.08 5.21 4.96
N PHE A 60 -4.75 5.03 4.90
CA PHE A 60 -4.06 4.76 3.65
C PHE A 60 -4.54 3.45 3.00
N ALA A 61 -4.65 2.39 3.80
CA ALA A 61 -5.12 1.08 3.36
C ALA A 61 -6.58 1.13 2.87
N LYS A 62 -7.45 1.83 3.61
CA LYS A 62 -8.84 2.08 3.25
C LYS A 62 -8.98 2.82 1.92
N SER A 63 -8.15 3.84 1.70
CA SER A 63 -8.07 4.57 0.41
C SER A 63 -7.52 3.70 -0.73
N GLY A 64 -6.96 2.53 -0.41
CA GLY A 64 -6.37 1.62 -1.38
C GLY A 64 -4.96 1.95 -1.83
N LYS A 65 -4.29 2.79 -1.07
CA LYS A 65 -2.91 3.16 -1.31
C LYS A 65 -1.99 2.02 -0.88
N LYS A 66 -0.88 1.86 -1.58
CA LYS A 66 0.12 0.83 -1.28
C LYS A 66 1.17 1.40 -0.34
N ILE A 67 1.44 0.67 0.75
CA ILE A 67 2.45 0.97 1.75
C ILE A 67 3.63 0.03 1.49
N LEU A 68 4.83 0.58 1.36
CA LEU A 68 6.04 -0.22 1.15
C LEU A 68 6.78 -0.41 2.47
N PHE A 69 6.98 -1.66 2.89
CA PHE A 69 7.77 -1.98 4.08
C PHE A 69 9.26 -2.13 3.73
N VAL A 70 10.17 -1.63 4.55
CA VAL A 70 11.61 -1.66 4.30
C VAL A 70 12.36 -2.03 5.58
N ALA A 71 13.16 -3.08 5.52
CA ALA A 71 14.21 -3.34 6.51
C ALA A 71 15.26 -4.31 5.99
N THR A 72 16.54 -3.95 6.05
CA THR A 72 17.65 -4.86 5.70
C THR A 72 18.27 -5.54 6.93
N LYS A 73 17.81 -5.17 8.13
CA LYS A 73 18.30 -5.68 9.41
C LYS A 73 17.90 -7.14 9.61
N LYS A 74 18.86 -7.99 10.02
CA LYS A 74 18.67 -9.46 10.10
C LYS A 74 17.46 -9.84 10.96
N GLN A 75 17.27 -9.16 12.08
CA GLN A 75 16.21 -9.38 13.04
C GLN A 75 14.82 -9.04 12.51
N ALA A 76 14.73 -8.20 11.47
CA ALA A 76 13.48 -7.71 10.89
C ALA A 76 13.11 -8.39 9.56
N LYS A 77 14.07 -9.02 8.86
CA LYS A 77 13.85 -9.54 7.49
C LYS A 77 12.69 -10.52 7.39
N GLU A 78 12.73 -11.57 8.21
CA GLU A 78 11.73 -12.65 8.15
C GLU A 78 10.36 -12.15 8.65
N ILE A 79 10.36 -11.36 9.71
CA ILE A 79 9.16 -10.78 10.31
C ILE A 79 8.43 -9.89 9.31
N ILE A 80 9.14 -8.98 8.63
CA ILE A 80 8.52 -8.11 7.62
C ILE A 80 8.02 -8.92 6.44
N ALA A 81 8.80 -9.91 5.97
CA ALA A 81 8.39 -10.73 4.84
C ALA A 81 7.06 -11.44 5.13
N GLU A 82 6.96 -12.11 6.28
CA GLU A 82 5.76 -12.84 6.69
C GLU A 82 4.56 -11.90 6.86
N LYS A 83 4.72 -10.83 7.64
CA LYS A 83 3.62 -9.91 7.96
C LYS A 83 3.15 -9.14 6.73
N ALA A 84 4.05 -8.57 5.94
CA ALA A 84 3.69 -7.82 4.73
C ALA A 84 3.08 -8.72 3.64
N GLN A 85 3.57 -9.97 3.51
CA GLN A 85 3.00 -10.94 2.58
C GLN A 85 1.57 -11.33 2.98
N SER A 86 1.29 -11.52 4.27
CA SER A 86 -0.06 -11.87 4.75
C SER A 86 -1.12 -10.82 4.41
N ILE A 87 -0.74 -9.53 4.37
CA ILE A 87 -1.63 -8.41 4.02
C ILE A 87 -1.55 -7.99 2.54
N GLY A 88 -0.71 -8.63 1.73
CA GLY A 88 -0.54 -8.30 0.31
C GLY A 88 0.03 -6.91 0.05
N MET A 89 0.93 -6.44 0.94
CA MET A 89 1.65 -5.18 0.79
C MET A 89 3.09 -5.44 0.30
N PRO A 90 3.65 -4.54 -0.53
CA PRO A 90 5.02 -4.69 -1.01
C PRO A 90 6.02 -4.49 0.13
N TYR A 91 7.15 -5.19 0.06
CA TYR A 91 8.22 -5.08 1.08
C TYR A 91 9.62 -5.20 0.47
N VAL A 92 10.66 -4.68 1.11
CA VAL A 92 12.07 -4.84 0.69
C VAL A 92 12.88 -5.25 1.91
N ILE A 93 13.37 -6.49 1.90
CA ILE A 93 14.08 -7.08 3.04
C ILE A 93 15.58 -7.27 2.81
N GLU A 94 16.05 -7.17 1.57
CA GLU A 94 17.44 -7.53 1.24
C GLU A 94 18.37 -6.34 1.19
N ARG A 95 18.47 -5.69 0.03
CA ARG A 95 19.30 -4.50 -0.14
C ARG A 95 18.44 -3.45 -0.81
N TRP A 96 18.39 -2.25 -0.25
CA TRP A 96 17.84 -1.09 -0.92
C TRP A 96 18.80 -0.62 -2.04
N PRO A 97 18.45 -0.76 -3.32
CA PRO A 97 19.24 -0.15 -4.39
C PRO A 97 18.99 1.36 -4.40
N GLY A 98 20.06 2.16 -4.41
CA GLY A 98 19.91 3.61 -4.59
C GLY A 98 19.19 3.93 -5.90
N GLY A 99 18.27 4.88 -5.86
CA GLY A 99 17.39 5.21 -6.98
C GLY A 99 16.12 4.37 -7.03
N MET A 100 15.77 3.64 -5.97
CA MET A 100 14.61 2.75 -5.99
C MET A 100 13.30 3.51 -6.20
N LEU A 101 13.13 4.63 -5.51
CA LEU A 101 11.95 5.49 -5.63
C LEU A 101 12.23 6.64 -6.61
N THR A 102 13.40 7.27 -6.50
CA THR A 102 13.75 8.45 -7.31
C THR A 102 14.01 8.13 -8.79
N ASN A 103 14.43 6.90 -9.12
CA ASN A 103 14.59 6.40 -10.49
C ASN A 103 13.71 5.16 -10.73
N PHE A 104 12.45 5.23 -10.31
CA PHE A 104 11.48 4.15 -10.46
C PHE A 104 11.31 3.60 -11.89
N PRO A 105 11.40 4.41 -12.97
CA PRO A 105 11.35 3.88 -14.33
C PRO A 105 12.44 2.83 -14.61
N THR A 106 13.63 2.99 -14.05
CA THR A 106 14.74 2.04 -14.23
C THR A 106 14.52 0.76 -13.42
N ILE A 107 14.02 0.87 -12.19
CA ILE A 107 13.66 -0.29 -11.36
C ILE A 107 12.56 -1.11 -12.04
N ARG A 108 11.56 -0.44 -12.63
CA ARG A 108 10.50 -1.10 -13.40
C ARG A 108 11.05 -1.87 -14.60
N LYS A 109 12.12 -1.40 -15.26
CA LYS A 109 12.80 -2.17 -16.32
C LYS A 109 13.42 -3.46 -15.78
N ALA A 110 14.01 -3.43 -14.58
CA ALA A 110 14.55 -4.63 -13.93
C ALA A 110 13.45 -5.64 -13.57
N VAL A 111 12.31 -5.15 -13.06
CA VAL A 111 11.12 -5.98 -12.79
C VAL A 111 10.55 -6.56 -14.09
N LYS A 112 10.44 -5.77 -15.16
CA LYS A 112 10.02 -6.29 -16.47
C LYS A 112 10.95 -7.36 -17.02
N LYS A 113 12.25 -7.23 -16.79
CA LYS A 113 13.24 -8.26 -17.17
C LYS A 113 12.97 -9.58 -16.45
N MET A 114 12.59 -9.52 -15.18
CA MET A 114 12.18 -10.68 -14.39
C MET A 114 10.99 -11.40 -15.04
N ALA A 115 9.91 -10.67 -15.34
CA ALA A 115 8.73 -11.21 -16.02
C ALA A 115 9.04 -11.74 -17.44
N SER A 116 9.96 -11.10 -18.16
CA SER A 116 10.42 -11.58 -19.46
C SER A 116 11.14 -12.92 -19.36
N ILE A 117 11.93 -13.15 -18.30
CA ILE A 117 12.58 -14.44 -18.06
C ILE A 117 11.53 -15.51 -17.78
N ASP A 118 10.54 -15.21 -16.94
CA ASP A 118 9.45 -16.15 -16.64
C ASP A 118 8.65 -16.52 -17.88
N LYS A 119 8.45 -15.56 -18.79
CA LYS A 119 7.83 -15.80 -20.10
C LYS A 119 8.70 -16.69 -20.98
N MET A 120 10.00 -16.41 -21.11
CA MET A 120 10.92 -17.24 -21.91
C MET A 120 10.99 -18.69 -21.42
N THR A 121 10.89 -18.91 -20.10
CA THR A 121 10.83 -20.24 -19.51
C THR A 121 9.52 -20.95 -19.85
N LYS A 122 8.38 -20.24 -19.87
CA LYS A 122 7.08 -20.82 -20.24
C LYS A 122 6.94 -21.10 -21.74
N ASP A 123 7.49 -20.23 -22.57
CA ASP A 123 7.39 -20.30 -24.04
C ASP A 123 8.39 -21.31 -24.66
N GLY A 124 9.18 -22.04 -23.85
CA GLY A 124 10.16 -23.03 -24.33
C GLY A 124 11.42 -22.45 -24.99
N THR A 125 11.49 -21.12 -25.18
CA THR A 125 12.67 -20.44 -25.74
C THR A 125 13.90 -20.63 -24.86
N PHE A 126 13.70 -20.76 -23.55
CA PHE A 126 14.75 -21.05 -22.59
C PHE A 126 15.52 -22.34 -22.94
N ASP A 127 14.87 -23.34 -23.54
CA ASP A 127 15.48 -24.63 -23.80
C ASP A 127 16.49 -24.64 -24.95
N ASN A 128 16.37 -23.70 -25.88
CA ASN A 128 17.28 -23.52 -27.00
C ASN A 128 18.60 -22.84 -26.62
N LEU A 129 18.74 -22.39 -25.37
CA LEU A 129 19.95 -21.72 -24.89
C LEU A 129 21.04 -22.70 -24.47
N SER A 130 22.29 -22.27 -24.58
CA SER A 130 23.43 -23.07 -24.09
C SER A 130 23.35 -23.24 -22.57
N LYS A 131 23.94 -24.34 -22.04
CA LYS A 131 23.98 -24.60 -20.59
C LYS A 131 24.55 -23.42 -19.80
N ARG A 132 25.53 -22.69 -20.37
CA ARG A 132 26.14 -21.51 -19.76
C ARG A 132 25.16 -20.35 -19.66
N GLU A 133 24.41 -20.08 -20.72
CA GLU A 133 23.41 -19.01 -20.76
C GLU A 133 22.23 -19.32 -19.85
N LYS A 134 21.74 -20.57 -19.86
CA LYS A 134 20.71 -21.04 -18.92
C LYS A 134 21.13 -20.75 -17.48
N LEU A 135 22.36 -21.13 -17.09
CA LEU A 135 22.87 -20.88 -15.74
C LEU A 135 22.95 -19.38 -15.39
N GLN A 136 23.39 -18.54 -16.32
CA GLN A 136 23.45 -17.09 -16.11
C GLN A 136 22.07 -16.47 -15.93
N ILE A 137 21.10 -16.86 -16.76
CA ILE A 137 19.72 -16.35 -16.69
C ILE A 137 19.06 -16.83 -15.40
N THR A 138 19.22 -18.10 -15.01
CA THR A 138 18.68 -18.62 -13.74
C THR A 138 19.26 -17.86 -12.54
N ARG A 139 20.57 -17.61 -12.50
CA ARG A 139 21.20 -16.81 -11.45
C ARG A 139 20.69 -15.37 -11.43
N GLN A 140 20.51 -14.76 -12.61
CA GLN A 140 19.95 -13.43 -12.73
C GLN A 140 18.50 -13.37 -12.23
N ARG A 141 17.67 -14.37 -12.58
CA ARG A 141 16.28 -14.47 -12.14
C ARG A 141 16.16 -14.64 -10.63
N ALA A 142 16.96 -15.53 -10.04
CA ALA A 142 17.00 -15.74 -8.60
C ALA A 142 17.44 -14.48 -7.84
N LYS A 143 18.41 -13.74 -8.38
CA LYS A 143 18.85 -12.46 -7.80
C LYS A 143 17.78 -11.38 -7.90
N LEU A 144 17.05 -11.31 -9.01
CA LEU A 144 15.94 -10.37 -9.20
C LEU A 144 14.77 -10.71 -8.27
N GLU A 145 14.40 -11.99 -8.14
CA GLU A 145 13.33 -12.44 -7.23
C GLU A 145 13.63 -12.01 -5.79
N LYS A 146 14.83 -12.34 -5.35
CA LYS A 146 15.26 -12.11 -3.97
C LYS A 146 15.23 -10.62 -3.59
N ASN A 147 15.52 -9.73 -4.54
CA ASN A 147 15.60 -8.29 -4.27
C ASN A 147 14.32 -7.52 -4.59
N LEU A 148 13.57 -7.93 -5.62
CA LEU A 148 12.48 -7.15 -6.22
C LEU A 148 11.19 -7.96 -6.42
N GLY A 149 11.12 -9.23 -5.98
CA GLY A 149 9.96 -10.11 -6.19
C GLY A 149 8.66 -9.53 -5.62
N SER A 150 8.73 -9.01 -4.40
CA SER A 150 7.63 -8.36 -3.68
C SER A 150 7.11 -7.06 -4.31
N ILE A 151 7.91 -6.39 -5.14
CA ILE A 151 7.51 -5.16 -5.85
C ILE A 151 7.14 -5.44 -7.31
N ALA A 152 7.05 -6.71 -7.71
CA ALA A 152 6.73 -7.09 -9.09
C ALA A 152 5.40 -6.48 -9.56
N ASP A 153 4.41 -6.46 -8.68
CA ASP A 153 3.07 -5.94 -8.94
C ASP A 153 2.96 -4.41 -8.79
N LEU A 154 4.06 -3.75 -8.41
CA LEU A 154 4.08 -2.32 -8.13
C LEU A 154 4.20 -1.50 -9.43
N ASN A 155 3.07 -1.02 -9.93
CA ASN A 155 3.03 -0.22 -11.16
C ASN A 155 3.34 1.28 -10.94
N ARG A 156 3.01 1.80 -9.77
CA ARG A 156 3.16 3.21 -9.36
C ARG A 156 3.98 3.30 -8.08
N LEU A 157 4.52 4.48 -7.78
CA LEU A 157 5.22 4.70 -6.53
C LEU A 157 4.31 4.38 -5.32
N PRO A 158 4.87 3.84 -4.22
CA PRO A 158 4.13 3.65 -3.00
C PRO A 158 3.69 5.01 -2.44
N SER A 159 2.57 5.03 -1.71
CA SER A 159 2.05 6.27 -1.14
C SER A 159 2.54 6.52 0.29
N ALA A 160 3.18 5.53 0.90
CA ALA A 160 3.79 5.62 2.22
C ALA A 160 4.91 4.59 2.32
N LEU A 161 5.91 4.89 3.14
CA LEU A 161 7.02 4.00 3.47
C LEU A 161 6.96 3.64 4.95
N PHE A 162 7.09 2.36 5.28
CA PHE A 162 7.27 1.90 6.66
C PHE A 162 8.69 1.34 6.81
N VAL A 163 9.51 1.94 7.66
CA VAL A 163 10.94 1.64 7.79
C VAL A 163 11.25 1.08 9.18
N VAL A 164 12.05 0.02 9.24
CA VAL A 164 12.66 -0.45 10.50
C VAL A 164 14.14 -0.10 10.47
N ASP A 165 14.59 0.67 11.48
CA ASP A 165 15.95 1.22 11.59
C ASP A 165 16.26 2.30 10.52
N VAL A 166 15.98 3.55 10.87
CA VAL A 166 16.20 4.74 10.02
C VAL A 166 17.69 4.94 9.71
N ALA A 167 18.58 4.68 10.68
CA ALA A 167 20.01 4.83 10.48
C ALA A 167 20.53 3.84 9.43
N LYS A 168 20.01 2.61 9.44
CA LYS A 168 20.36 1.59 8.45
C LYS A 168 19.77 1.91 7.08
N GLU A 169 18.52 2.34 7.02
CA GLU A 169 17.77 2.59 5.78
C GLU A 169 17.74 4.06 5.36
N HIS A 170 18.74 4.85 5.75
CA HIS A 170 18.81 6.29 5.48
C HIS A 170 18.64 6.65 3.99
N ILE A 171 19.07 5.79 3.06
CA ILE A 171 18.89 6.00 1.61
C ILE A 171 17.40 5.95 1.24
N ALA A 172 16.66 4.98 1.79
CA ALA A 172 15.23 4.84 1.52
C ALA A 172 14.46 6.04 2.05
N VAL A 173 14.79 6.48 3.26
CA VAL A 173 14.20 7.67 3.91
C VAL A 173 14.52 8.93 3.12
N ALA A 174 15.77 9.13 2.72
CA ALA A 174 16.17 10.29 1.93
C ALA A 174 15.47 10.35 0.55
N GLU A 175 15.31 9.20 -0.10
CA GLU A 175 14.56 9.12 -1.36
C GLU A 175 13.07 9.40 -1.18
N ALA A 176 12.46 8.90 -0.11
CA ALA A 176 11.05 9.15 0.22
C ALA A 176 10.82 10.64 0.51
N ASN A 177 11.65 11.25 1.35
CA ASN A 177 11.58 12.67 1.70
C ASN A 177 11.73 13.56 0.47
N ARG A 178 12.66 13.23 -0.43
CA ARG A 178 12.84 13.97 -1.69
C ARG A 178 11.61 13.94 -2.60
N LEU A 179 10.82 12.87 -2.53
CA LEU A 179 9.61 12.69 -3.35
C LEU A 179 8.32 13.11 -2.61
N GLY A 180 8.42 13.54 -1.35
CA GLY A 180 7.26 13.85 -0.51
C GLY A 180 6.40 12.62 -0.17
N ILE A 181 7.02 11.43 -0.13
CA ILE A 181 6.33 10.22 0.31
C ILE A 181 6.42 10.17 1.83
N PRO A 182 5.29 10.10 2.56
CA PRO A 182 5.31 10.08 4.02
C PRO A 182 6.01 8.83 4.56
N VAL A 183 6.87 9.04 5.57
CA VAL A 183 7.69 8.01 6.20
C VAL A 183 7.17 7.71 7.60
N PHE A 184 6.88 6.43 7.83
CA PHE A 184 6.58 5.84 9.12
C PHE A 184 7.80 5.02 9.53
N ALA A 185 8.30 5.15 10.75
CA ALA A 185 9.46 4.36 11.13
C ALA A 185 9.50 3.98 12.61
N ILE A 186 10.09 2.82 12.87
CA ILE A 186 10.60 2.47 14.20
C ILE A 186 11.93 3.20 14.37
N VAL A 187 12.00 4.08 15.37
CA VAL A 187 13.14 4.96 15.61
C VAL A 187 13.73 4.65 16.98
N ASP A 188 14.93 4.07 16.97
CA ASP A 188 15.73 3.94 18.18
C ASP A 188 16.48 5.26 18.46
N THR A 189 16.97 5.38 19.69
CA THR A 189 17.75 6.48 20.26
C THR A 189 18.96 6.94 19.45
N ASN A 190 19.52 6.13 18.54
CA ASN A 190 20.64 6.52 17.66
C ASN A 190 20.20 7.20 16.36
N SER A 191 18.92 7.11 16.01
CA SER A 191 18.36 7.58 14.76
C SER A 191 17.86 9.02 14.86
N ASN A 192 17.82 9.73 13.74
CA ASN A 192 17.29 11.10 13.69
C ASN A 192 15.76 11.04 13.50
N PRO A 193 14.95 11.52 14.46
CA PRO A 193 13.49 11.53 14.32
C PRO A 193 13.00 12.55 13.29
N ASN A 194 13.78 13.60 12.99
CA ASN A 194 13.33 14.70 12.12
C ASN A 194 13.15 14.30 10.65
N ASP A 195 13.76 13.19 10.23
CA ASP A 195 13.65 12.67 8.86
C ASP A 195 12.41 11.78 8.67
N VAL A 196 11.56 11.65 9.69
CA VAL A 196 10.40 10.75 9.73
C VAL A 196 9.15 11.53 10.12
N ASP A 197 8.07 11.37 9.35
CA ASP A 197 6.80 12.06 9.62
C ASP A 197 6.05 11.43 10.81
N TYR A 198 6.03 10.10 10.87
CA TYR A 198 5.35 9.34 11.93
C TYR A 198 6.35 8.44 12.66
N ILE A 199 6.85 8.95 13.78
CA ILE A 199 7.91 8.33 14.58
C ILE A 199 7.29 7.36 15.58
N ILE A 200 7.70 6.10 15.57
CA ILE A 200 7.38 5.11 16.60
C ILE A 200 8.66 4.89 17.43
N PRO A 201 8.83 5.56 18.58
CA PRO A 201 10.06 5.44 19.37
C PRO A 201 10.11 4.06 20.01
N ALA A 202 10.99 3.18 19.56
CA ALA A 202 11.13 1.84 20.12
C ALA A 202 12.43 1.17 19.69
N ASN A 203 12.77 0.07 20.36
CA ASN A 203 13.89 -0.80 20.04
C ASN A 203 13.72 -1.47 18.67
N ASP A 204 14.69 -1.28 17.77
CA ASP A 204 14.75 -1.91 16.45
C ASP A 204 15.75 -3.08 16.37
N ASP A 205 16.44 -3.42 17.46
CA ASP A 205 17.38 -4.55 17.56
C ASP A 205 16.69 -5.84 18.02
N ALA A 206 15.62 -5.73 18.80
CA ALA A 206 14.90 -6.88 19.35
C ALA A 206 13.81 -7.38 18.38
N SER A 207 13.92 -8.64 17.95
CA SER A 207 12.92 -9.28 17.09
C SER A 207 11.49 -9.24 17.67
N LYS A 208 11.34 -9.43 19.00
CA LYS A 208 10.04 -9.34 19.67
C LYS A 208 9.42 -7.94 19.62
N SER A 209 10.26 -6.90 19.78
CA SER A 209 9.83 -5.50 19.67
C SER A 209 9.33 -5.20 18.26
N ILE A 210 10.12 -5.58 17.25
CA ILE A 210 9.78 -5.40 15.83
C ILE A 210 8.49 -6.16 15.49
N ASP A 211 8.35 -7.42 15.93
CA ASP A 211 7.15 -8.23 15.68
C ASP A 211 5.89 -7.64 16.31
N LEU A 212 5.97 -7.16 17.56
CA LEU A 212 4.82 -6.57 18.25
C LEU A 212 4.32 -5.30 17.52
N ILE A 213 5.26 -4.41 17.17
CA ILE A 213 4.94 -3.16 16.46
C ILE A 213 4.38 -3.46 15.07
N LEU A 214 5.05 -4.34 14.31
CA LEU A 214 4.60 -4.70 12.96
C LEU A 214 3.27 -5.43 12.97
N SER A 215 3.01 -6.30 13.95
CA SER A 215 1.71 -6.98 14.09
C SER A 215 0.60 -5.96 14.30
N THR A 216 0.79 -5.01 15.23
CA THR A 216 -0.17 -3.92 15.48
C THR A 216 -0.46 -3.10 14.22
N VAL A 217 0.60 -2.73 13.48
CA VAL A 217 0.49 -1.95 12.24
C VAL A 217 -0.19 -2.75 11.12
N CYS A 218 0.16 -4.02 10.96
CA CYS A 218 -0.40 -4.88 9.92
C CYS A 218 -1.87 -5.20 10.19
N GLU A 219 -2.25 -5.39 11.45
CA GLU A 219 -3.65 -5.54 11.85
C GLU A 219 -4.47 -4.28 11.49
N ALA A 220 -3.96 -3.08 11.80
CA ALA A 220 -4.62 -1.83 11.44
C ALA A 220 -4.76 -1.66 9.92
N ILE A 221 -3.76 -2.05 9.14
CA ILE A 221 -3.82 -2.05 7.67
C ILE A 221 -4.86 -3.06 7.19
N ASN A 222 -4.90 -4.27 7.77
CA ASN A 222 -5.85 -5.31 7.40
C ASN A 222 -7.30 -4.91 7.71
N GLU A 223 -7.55 -4.27 8.87
CA GLU A 223 -8.83 -3.64 9.20
C GLU A 223 -9.23 -2.62 8.11
N GLY A 224 -8.31 -1.72 7.72
CA GLY A 224 -8.58 -0.73 6.66
C GLY A 224 -8.86 -1.37 5.29
N LEU A 225 -8.17 -2.47 4.95
CA LEU A 225 -8.44 -3.24 3.73
C LEU A 225 -9.80 -3.95 3.79
N ALA A 226 -10.21 -4.46 4.95
CA ALA A 226 -11.50 -5.10 5.14
C ALA A 226 -12.65 -4.09 4.98
N GLU A 227 -12.55 -2.92 5.61
CA GLU A 227 -13.52 -1.83 5.43
C GLU A 227 -13.67 -1.43 3.97
N ARG A 228 -12.55 -1.28 3.26
CA ARG A 228 -12.58 -0.96 1.83
C ARG A 228 -13.31 -2.02 1.00
N LYS A 229 -13.18 -3.30 1.36
CA LYS A 229 -13.88 -4.38 0.65
C LYS A 229 -15.39 -4.28 0.86
N VAL A 230 -15.83 -3.94 2.07
CA VAL A 230 -17.24 -3.72 2.41
C VAL A 230 -17.77 -2.51 1.65
N GLU A 231 -17.10 -1.35 1.73
CA GLU A 231 -17.53 -0.13 1.02
C GLU A 231 -17.64 -0.35 -0.49
N LYS A 232 -16.69 -1.09 -1.10
CA LYS A 232 -16.78 -1.44 -2.53
C LYS A 232 -17.90 -2.41 -2.87
N ALA A 233 -18.27 -3.29 -1.94
CA ALA A 233 -19.38 -4.21 -2.14
C ALA A 233 -20.70 -3.44 -2.07
N ASP A 234 -20.82 -2.50 -1.13
CA ASP A 234 -21.99 -1.63 -0.97
C ASP A 234 -22.14 -0.66 -2.15
N GLU A 235 -21.05 -0.06 -2.64
CA GLU A 235 -21.04 0.77 -3.85
C GLU A 235 -21.50 -0.01 -5.09
N LYS A 236 -21.04 -1.26 -5.24
CA LYS A 236 -21.48 -2.13 -6.34
C LYS A 236 -22.96 -2.51 -6.22
N ALA A 237 -23.41 -2.87 -5.03
CA ALA A 237 -24.82 -3.19 -4.79
C ALA A 237 -25.74 -1.97 -5.02
N ALA A 238 -25.27 -0.78 -4.64
CA ALA A 238 -25.97 0.47 -4.89
C ALA A 238 -25.98 0.84 -6.38
N SER A 239 -24.88 0.62 -7.12
CA SER A 239 -24.85 0.85 -8.57
C SER A 239 -25.74 -0.13 -9.32
N GLU A 240 -25.76 -1.41 -8.93
CA GLU A 240 -26.63 -2.43 -9.54
C GLU A 240 -28.10 -2.17 -9.25
N ASN A 241 -28.46 -1.71 -8.03
CA ASN A 241 -29.82 -1.28 -7.71
C ASN A 241 -30.22 0.02 -8.43
N GLY A 242 -29.29 0.97 -8.59
CA GLY A 242 -29.50 2.20 -9.34
C GLY A 242 -29.71 1.94 -10.84
N GLU A 243 -28.92 1.05 -11.44
CA GLU A 243 -29.10 0.59 -12.82
C GLU A 243 -30.40 -0.19 -12.98
N ALA A 244 -30.77 -1.08 -12.03
CA ALA A 244 -32.03 -1.80 -12.06
C ALA A 244 -33.25 -0.87 -11.91
N ALA A 245 -33.17 0.16 -11.06
CA ALA A 245 -34.20 1.19 -10.91
C ALA A 245 -34.33 2.05 -12.17
N ALA A 246 -33.22 2.51 -12.75
CA ALA A 246 -33.21 3.26 -14.01
C ALA A 246 -33.74 2.42 -15.19
N ARG A 247 -33.46 1.12 -15.22
CA ARG A 247 -33.99 0.19 -16.24
C ARG A 247 -35.50 -0.06 -16.06
N ARG A 248 -35.99 -0.14 -14.82
CA ARG A 248 -37.43 -0.24 -14.50
C ARG A 248 -38.17 1.06 -14.82
N GLU A 249 -37.58 2.21 -14.55
CA GLU A 249 -38.14 3.52 -14.88
C GLU A 249 -38.16 3.78 -16.39
N GLY A 250 -37.07 3.44 -17.09
CA GLY A 250 -37.02 3.46 -18.56
C GLY A 250 -38.05 2.52 -19.21
N SER A 251 -38.30 1.35 -18.62
CA SER A 251 -39.35 0.43 -19.07
C SER A 251 -40.76 1.00 -18.84
N ARG A 252 -41.05 1.53 -17.64
CA ARG A 252 -42.34 2.18 -17.34
C ARG A 252 -42.62 3.39 -18.23
N ARG A 253 -41.61 4.23 -18.48
CA ARG A 253 -41.73 5.41 -19.36
C ARG A 253 -42.00 5.01 -20.81
N ARG A 254 -41.48 3.85 -21.25
CA ARG A 254 -41.72 3.28 -22.59
C ARG A 254 -43.11 2.65 -22.72
N VAL A 255 -43.66 2.11 -21.63
CA VAL A 255 -45.03 1.58 -21.56
C VAL A 255 -46.05 2.73 -21.57
N ASN A 256 -45.86 3.78 -20.75
CA ASN A 256 -46.76 4.95 -20.75
C ASN A 256 -46.78 5.66 -22.12
N ARG A 257 -45.61 5.82 -22.76
CA ARG A 257 -45.54 6.46 -24.09
C ARG A 257 -46.26 5.68 -25.19
N ARG A 258 -46.42 4.36 -25.02
CA ARG A 258 -47.21 3.50 -25.93
C ARG A 258 -48.71 3.54 -25.62
N ALA A 259 -49.09 3.78 -24.36
CA ALA A 259 -50.48 3.96 -23.96
C ALA A 259 -51.01 5.33 -24.43
N ASP A 260 -50.24 6.41 -24.27
CA ASP A 260 -50.62 7.75 -24.76
C ASP A 260 -50.78 7.82 -26.29
N SER A 261 -50.03 6.99 -27.04
CA SER A 261 -50.16 6.91 -28.50
C SER A 261 -51.34 6.05 -28.98
N ALA A 262 -52.03 5.34 -28.08
CA ALA A 262 -53.18 4.50 -28.40
C ALA A 262 -54.53 5.18 -28.08
N GLU A 263 -54.52 6.36 -27.44
CA GLU A 263 -55.72 7.07 -26.97
C GLU A 263 -56.01 8.39 -27.72
N ALA A 264 -55.39 8.63 -28.87
CA ALA A 264 -55.79 9.73 -29.77
C ALA A 264 -57.02 9.30 -30.61
N PRO A 265 -58.18 9.98 -30.49
CA PRO A 265 -59.38 9.58 -31.22
C PRO A 265 -59.29 9.99 -32.69
N ALA A 266 -59.81 9.12 -33.56
CA ALA A 266 -60.06 9.43 -34.95
C ALA A 266 -61.17 10.50 -35.04
N SER A 267 -60.84 11.67 -35.59
CA SER A 267 -61.82 12.64 -36.08
C SER A 267 -61.62 12.82 -37.58
N GLU A 268 -62.71 12.54 -38.30
CA GLU A 268 -62.91 12.63 -39.73
C GLU A 268 -62.57 14.01 -40.29
N GLU A 269 -61.96 14.06 -41.48
CA GLU A 269 -62.13 15.21 -42.38
C GLU A 269 -62.19 14.73 -43.84
N THR A 270 -63.36 14.97 -44.40
CA THR A 270 -63.85 14.65 -45.75
C THR A 270 -63.11 15.41 -46.85
N ALA A 271 -62.97 14.75 -47.98
CA ALA A 271 -62.44 15.27 -49.23
C ALA A 271 -63.35 16.34 -49.86
N GLU A 272 -62.77 17.41 -50.40
CA GLU A 272 -63.36 18.13 -51.53
C GLU A 272 -62.25 18.74 -52.42
N ALA A 273 -62.36 18.49 -53.73
CA ALA A 273 -61.45 18.96 -54.77
C ALA A 273 -61.94 20.28 -55.37
N PRO A 274 -61.07 21.14 -55.95
CA PRO A 274 -61.53 22.18 -56.85
C PRO A 274 -61.46 21.71 -58.31
N VAL A 275 -62.59 21.83 -58.99
CA VAL A 275 -62.74 21.77 -60.45
C VAL A 275 -62.25 23.09 -61.06
N ALA A 276 -61.63 22.98 -62.22
CA ALA A 276 -61.11 24.07 -63.06
C ALA A 276 -62.19 25.04 -63.56
N GLU A 277 -61.82 26.30 -63.80
CA GLU A 277 -62.39 27.09 -64.89
C GLU A 277 -61.37 28.08 -65.49
N VAL A 278 -61.60 28.39 -66.76
CA VAL A 278 -60.73 28.93 -67.80
C VAL A 278 -61.11 30.39 -68.11
N ALA A 279 -60.21 31.08 -68.83
CA ALA A 279 -60.34 32.36 -69.57
C ALA A 279 -59.99 33.61 -68.75
N GLU A 280 -59.17 34.55 -69.23
CA GLU A 280 -58.79 34.94 -70.60
C GLU A 280 -57.33 35.46 -70.61
#